data_AF-A0A962GJ56-F1
#
_entry.id   AF-A0A962GJ56-F1
#
_cell.length_a   1.000
_cell.length_b   1.000
_cell.length_c   1.000
_cell.angle_alpha   90.00
_cell.angle_beta   90.00
_cell.angle_gamma   90.00
#
_symmetry.space_group_name_H-M   'P 1'
#
loop_
_entity.id
_entity.type
_entity.pdbx_description
1 polymer ?
#
loop_
_entity_poly.entity_id
_entity_poly.type
_entity_poly.pdbx_seq_one_letter_code
_entity_poly.pdbx_strand_id
1 'polypeptide(L)'
;MKTLEITKKELIKRLNIAFEERDYTLISCCDTYNKTFLPKIKPSISGNARRKLQKDFLRSTLCGEFSYFNERIKLLCEFLKVSTEPDLKPDSQSIAKEICEFNKLVRQDPSFEKRFSSLAFFLENLTKIGTKVQSGRST
;
A
#
# COMPACT_ATOMS: atom_id res chain seq x y z
N MET A 1 -13.02 5.83 20.15
CA MET A 1 -12.22 5.84 18.91
C MET A 1 -12.83 4.81 17.96
N LYS A 2 -13.38 5.24 16.82
CA LYS A 2 -13.88 4.31 15.79
C LYS A 2 -12.68 3.91 14.94
N THR A 3 -12.24 2.67 15.04
CA THR A 3 -11.27 2.09 14.12
C THR A 3 -11.92 2.05 12.74
N LEU A 4 -11.46 2.90 11.82
CA LEU A 4 -11.87 2.82 10.43
C LEU A 4 -11.29 1.51 9.89
N GLU A 5 -12.13 0.52 9.60
CA GLU A 5 -11.68 -0.72 8.97
C GLU A 5 -11.46 -0.49 7.47
N ILE A 6 -10.39 -1.05 6.91
CA ILE A 6 -10.16 -0.98 5.47
C ILE A 6 -11.25 -1.72 4.70
N THR A 7 -11.60 -1.20 3.54
CA THR A 7 -12.52 -1.92 2.67
C THR A 7 -11.86 -3.18 2.12
N LYS A 8 -12.67 -4.22 1.88
CA LYS A 8 -12.22 -5.48 1.28
C LYS A 8 -11.50 -5.26 -0.06
N LYS A 9 -11.96 -4.30 -0.87
CA LYS A 9 -11.33 -3.92 -2.15
C LYS A 9 -9.94 -3.34 -1.94
N GLU A 10 -9.76 -2.48 -0.96
CA GLU A 10 -8.47 -1.89 -0.63
C GLU A 10 -7.48 -2.95 -0.14
N LEU A 11 -7.93 -3.87 0.72
CA LEU A 11 -7.10 -4.98 1.17
C LEU A 11 -6.62 -5.85 0.01
N ILE A 12 -7.51 -6.21 -0.92
CA ILE A 12 -7.17 -6.99 -2.11
C ILE A 12 -6.13 -6.26 -2.96
N LYS A 13 -6.29 -4.95 -3.15
CA LYS A 13 -5.34 -4.14 -3.90
C LYS A 13 -3.94 -4.20 -3.27
N ARG A 14 -3.85 -4.02 -1.95
CA ARG A 14 -2.58 -4.10 -1.22
C ARG A 14 -1.96 -5.49 -1.26
N LEU A 15 -2.78 -6.54 -1.18
CA LEU A 15 -2.31 -7.91 -1.34
C LEU A 15 -1.71 -8.11 -2.75
N ASN A 16 -2.38 -7.68 -3.82
CA ASN A 16 -1.83 -7.80 -5.17
C ASN A 16 -0.50 -7.03 -5.32
N ILE A 17 -0.40 -5.82 -4.79
CA ILE A 17 0.86 -5.04 -4.78
C ILE A 17 1.96 -5.82 -4.05
N ALA A 18 1.68 -6.35 -2.87
CA ALA A 18 2.67 -7.12 -2.10
C ALA A 18 3.10 -8.43 -2.79
N PHE A 19 2.23 -9.00 -3.64
CA PHE A 19 2.57 -10.15 -4.48
C PHE A 19 3.52 -9.75 -5.62
N GLU A 20 3.25 -8.61 -6.28
CA GLU A 20 4.07 -8.07 -7.36
C GLU A 20 5.45 -7.62 -6.86
N GLU A 21 5.51 -6.87 -5.76
CA GLU A 21 6.78 -6.37 -5.18
C GLU A 21 7.74 -7.48 -4.75
N ARG A 22 7.19 -8.65 -4.38
CA ARG A 22 7.97 -9.81 -3.92
C ARG A 22 8.17 -10.88 -4.98
N ASP A 23 7.66 -10.63 -6.19
CA ASP A 23 7.67 -11.57 -7.32
C ASP A 23 7.15 -12.97 -6.93
N TYR A 24 6.10 -12.98 -6.12
CA TYR A 24 5.49 -14.23 -5.66
C TYR A 24 4.48 -14.76 -6.67
N THR A 25 4.73 -15.96 -7.17
CA THR A 25 3.67 -16.80 -7.73
C THR A 25 2.76 -17.32 -6.61
N LEU A 26 1.51 -17.68 -6.94
CA LEU A 26 0.59 -18.29 -5.97
C LEU A 26 1.20 -19.53 -5.29
N ILE A 27 1.98 -20.31 -6.05
CA ILE A 27 2.62 -21.54 -5.56
C ILE A 27 3.78 -21.19 -4.62
N SER A 28 4.69 -20.30 -5.04
CA SER A 28 5.83 -19.91 -4.20
C SER A 28 5.39 -19.18 -2.93
N CYS A 29 4.30 -18.41 -2.96
CA CYS A 29 3.70 -17.83 -1.76
C CYS A 29 3.17 -18.91 -0.80
N CYS A 30 2.42 -19.90 -1.31
CA CYS A 30 1.92 -21.01 -0.49
C CYS A 30 3.07 -21.77 0.17
N ASP A 31 4.09 -22.12 -0.61
CA ASP A 31 5.23 -22.90 -0.12
C ASP A 31 6.03 -22.13 0.91
N THR A 32 6.32 -20.85 0.66
CA THR A 32 7.07 -20.00 1.58
C THR A 32 6.30 -19.80 2.87
N TYR A 33 5.00 -19.51 2.79
CA TYR A 33 4.13 -19.39 3.96
C TYR A 33 4.13 -20.68 4.80
N ASN A 34 3.90 -21.83 4.15
CA ASN A 34 3.77 -23.12 4.83
C ASN A 34 5.09 -23.61 5.43
N LYS A 35 6.24 -23.31 4.81
CA LYS A 35 7.56 -23.74 5.29
C LYS A 35 8.13 -22.83 6.36
N THR A 36 7.96 -21.52 6.23
CA THR A 36 8.70 -20.53 7.05
C THR A 36 7.85 -19.85 8.10
N PHE A 37 6.57 -19.60 7.79
CA PHE A 37 5.69 -18.79 8.62
C PHE A 37 4.77 -19.66 9.47
N LEU A 38 4.08 -20.64 8.86
CA LEU A 38 3.16 -21.55 9.53
C LEU A 38 3.73 -22.25 10.78
N PRO A 39 4.99 -22.75 10.80
CA PRO A 39 5.54 -23.40 11.99
C PRO A 39 5.71 -22.44 13.19
N LYS A 40 5.87 -21.14 12.92
CA LYS A 40 6.06 -20.10 13.94
C LYS A 40 4.75 -19.64 14.57
N ILE A 41 3.60 -19.98 13.95
CA ILE A 41 2.27 -19.62 14.44
C ILE A 41 1.94 -20.50 15.65
N LYS A 42 1.74 -19.85 16.80
CA LYS A 42 1.24 -20.49 18.02
C LYS A 42 -0.16 -21.06 17.75
N PRO A 43 -0.50 -22.23 18.32
CA PRO A 43 -1.85 -22.77 18.19
C PRO A 43 -2.85 -21.74 18.71
N SER A 44 -3.73 -21.23 17.83
CA SER A 44 -4.86 -20.42 18.26
C SER A 44 -5.98 -21.34 18.73
N ILE A 45 -6.90 -20.79 19.53
CA ILE A 45 -8.08 -21.49 20.04
C ILE A 45 -8.98 -21.96 18.89
N SER A 46 -8.88 -21.30 17.72
CA SER A 46 -9.55 -21.69 16.48
C SER A 46 -8.63 -22.58 15.64
N GLY A 47 -8.90 -23.90 15.62
CA GLY A 47 -8.08 -24.89 14.88
C GLY A 47 -7.96 -24.66 13.36
N ASN A 48 -8.65 -23.65 12.81
CA ASN A 48 -8.64 -23.29 11.40
C ASN A 48 -7.47 -22.38 10.99
N ALA A 49 -6.85 -21.67 11.94
CA ALA A 49 -5.73 -20.76 11.65
C ALA A 49 -4.46 -21.48 11.18
N ARG A 50 -4.24 -22.71 11.64
CA ARG A 50 -3.04 -23.51 11.35
C ARG A 50 -3.14 -24.40 10.11
N ARG A 51 -4.19 -24.23 9.30
CA ARG A 51 -4.31 -24.97 8.03
C ARG A 51 -3.30 -24.42 7.03
N LYS A 52 -2.64 -25.35 6.32
CA LYS A 52 -1.74 -25.00 5.21
C LYS A 52 -2.44 -24.05 4.25
N LEU A 53 -1.73 -23.00 3.84
CA LEU A 53 -2.18 -22.11 2.79
C LEU A 53 -2.23 -22.90 1.48
N GLN A 54 -3.37 -22.82 0.80
CA GLN A 54 -3.62 -23.51 -0.46
C GLN A 54 -3.80 -22.49 -1.57
N LYS A 55 -3.43 -22.88 -2.79
CA LYS A 55 -3.53 -22.03 -3.97
C LYS A 55 -4.95 -21.52 -4.19
N ASP A 56 -5.95 -22.38 -4.02
CA ASP A 56 -7.36 -22.02 -4.23
C ASP A 56 -7.82 -20.98 -3.22
N PHE A 57 -7.44 -21.12 -1.95
CA PHE A 57 -7.72 -20.12 -0.93
C PHE A 57 -7.10 -18.77 -1.27
N LEU A 58 -5.85 -18.76 -1.74
CA LEU A 58 -5.16 -17.55 -2.16
C LEU A 58 -5.83 -16.91 -3.38
N ARG A 59 -6.22 -17.70 -4.37
CA ARG A 59 -6.94 -17.26 -5.56
C ARG A 59 -8.28 -16.64 -5.19
N SER A 60 -9.10 -17.33 -4.40
CA SER A 60 -10.37 -16.80 -3.89
C SER A 60 -10.16 -15.52 -3.08
N THR A 61 -9.10 -15.44 -2.27
CA THR A 61 -8.77 -14.22 -1.52
C THR A 61 -8.50 -13.03 -2.44
N LEU A 62 -7.66 -13.21 -3.45
CA LEU A 62 -7.33 -12.14 -4.42
C LEU A 62 -8.51 -11.77 -5.32
N CYS A 63 -9.44 -12.70 -5.56
CA CYS A 63 -10.71 -12.42 -6.24
C CYS A 63 -11.77 -11.79 -5.33
N GLY A 64 -11.49 -11.65 -4.03
CA GLY A 64 -12.42 -11.05 -3.07
C GLY A 64 -13.50 -11.99 -2.58
N GLU A 65 -13.26 -13.29 -2.55
CA GLU A 65 -14.13 -14.31 -1.96
C GLU A 65 -13.59 -14.75 -0.59
N PHE A 66 -13.61 -13.82 0.39
CA PHE A 66 -13.22 -14.12 1.77
C PHE A 66 -14.01 -13.31 2.80
N SER A 67 -14.04 -13.79 4.03
CA SER A 67 -14.55 -13.05 5.20
C SER A 67 -13.43 -12.27 5.87
N TYR A 68 -13.67 -11.01 6.22
CA TYR A 68 -12.69 -10.12 6.87
C TYR A 68 -12.24 -10.67 8.24
N PHE A 69 -13.14 -11.37 8.94
CA PHE A 69 -12.86 -11.98 10.24
C PHE A 69 -12.09 -13.30 10.15
N ASN A 70 -11.75 -13.76 8.95
CA ASN A 70 -11.01 -15.00 8.78
C ASN A 70 -9.57 -14.83 9.27
N GLU A 71 -9.20 -15.53 10.34
CA GLU A 71 -7.85 -15.50 10.92
C GLU A 71 -6.75 -15.83 9.90
N ARG A 72 -7.04 -16.69 8.90
CA ARG A 72 -6.08 -17.03 7.84
C ARG A 72 -5.74 -15.82 6.97
N ILE A 73 -6.68 -14.89 6.78
CA ILE A 73 -6.43 -13.65 6.04
C ILE A 73 -5.55 -12.72 6.85
N LYS A 74 -5.79 -12.61 8.16
CA LYS A 74 -4.93 -11.81 9.05
C LYS A 74 -3.49 -12.31 9.04
N LEU A 75 -3.30 -13.62 9.15
CA LEU A 75 -1.98 -14.26 9.08
C LEU A 75 -1.32 -14.09 7.71
N LEU A 76 -2.10 -14.13 6.63
CA LEU A 76 -1.59 -13.84 5.28
C LEU A 76 -1.12 -12.38 5.17
N CYS A 77 -1.88 -11.43 5.71
CA CYS A 77 -1.50 -10.02 5.74
C CYS A 77 -0.22 -9.82 6.56
N GLU A 78 -0.10 -10.49 7.71
CA GLU A 78 1.11 -10.45 8.54
C GLU A 78 2.33 -11.00 7.80
N PHE A 79 2.19 -12.15 7.13
CA PHE A 79 3.25 -12.75 6.32
C PHE A 79 3.71 -11.83 5.18
N LEU A 80 2.75 -11.21 4.48
CA LEU A 80 3.01 -10.28 3.37
C LEU A 80 3.36 -8.87 3.85
N LYS A 81 3.32 -8.61 5.17
CA LYS A 81 3.48 -7.29 5.78
C LYS A 81 2.53 -6.24 5.18
N VAL A 82 1.31 -6.67 4.84
CA VAL A 82 0.25 -5.80 4.36
C VAL A 82 -0.44 -5.17 5.56
N SER A 83 -0.43 -3.84 5.64
CA SER A 83 -1.15 -3.12 6.67
C SER A 83 -2.66 -3.35 6.51
N THR A 84 -3.32 -3.72 7.60
CA THR A 84 -4.78 -3.78 7.70
C THR A 84 -5.39 -2.47 8.17
N GLU A 85 -4.56 -1.48 8.50
CA GLU A 85 -5.00 -0.15 8.89
C GLU A 85 -5.26 0.68 7.64
N PRO A 86 -6.30 1.52 7.61
CA PRO A 86 -6.52 2.42 6.50
C PRO A 86 -5.29 3.30 6.37
N ASP A 87 -4.83 3.48 5.12
CA ASP A 87 -3.97 4.60 4.85
C ASP A 87 -4.82 5.80 5.27
N LEU A 88 -4.33 6.57 6.24
CA LEU A 88 -4.72 7.96 6.36
C LEU A 88 -4.29 8.58 5.03
N LYS A 89 -5.12 8.41 3.99
CA LYS A 89 -5.11 9.31 2.85
C LYS A 89 -5.18 10.67 3.49
N PRO A 90 -4.21 11.58 3.23
CA PRO A 90 -4.27 12.90 3.81
C PRO A 90 -5.67 13.41 3.50
N ASP A 91 -6.46 13.60 4.57
CA ASP A 91 -7.81 14.10 4.43
C ASP A 91 -7.71 15.36 3.57
N SER A 92 -8.69 15.63 2.71
CA SER A 92 -8.74 16.92 2.01
C SER A 92 -8.66 18.10 2.99
N GLN A 93 -9.01 17.88 4.27
CA GLN A 93 -8.73 18.79 5.39
C GLN A 93 -7.25 18.94 5.79
N SER A 94 -6.42 17.88 5.70
CA SER A 94 -4.96 17.96 5.92
C SER A 94 -4.29 18.77 4.83
N ILE A 95 -4.64 18.54 3.56
CA ILE A 95 -4.13 19.36 2.44
C ILE A 95 -4.58 20.82 2.60
N ALA A 96 -5.85 21.06 2.95
CA ALA A 96 -6.34 22.42 3.18
C ALA A 96 -5.64 23.10 4.38
N LYS A 97 -5.30 22.36 5.43
CA LYS A 97 -4.53 22.88 6.57
C LYS A 97 -3.09 23.18 6.20
N GLU A 98 -2.42 22.28 5.48
CA GLU A 98 -1.05 22.49 4.98
C GLU A 98 -0.98 23.67 4.02
N ILE A 99 -1.96 23.83 3.12
CA ILE A 99 -2.08 25.01 2.24
C ILE A 99 -2.33 26.27 3.06
N CYS A 100 -3.14 26.21 4.12
CA CYS A 100 -3.41 27.36 4.98
C CYS A 100 -2.18 27.77 5.80
N GLU A 101 -1.41 26.80 6.31
CA GLU A 101 -0.15 27.02 7.01
C GLU A 101 0.94 27.55 6.07
N PHE A 102 1.02 27.02 4.84
CA PHE A 102 1.87 27.55 3.79
C PHE A 102 1.52 29.00 3.44
N ASN A 103 0.23 29.32 3.28
CA ASN A 103 -0.23 30.69 3.04
C ASN A 103 0.10 31.65 4.20
N LYS A 104 0.07 31.16 5.45
CA LYS A 104 0.52 31.96 6.61
C LYS A 104 2.02 32.26 6.55
N LEU A 105 2.84 31.29 6.14
CA LEU A 105 4.29 31.48 5.97
C LEU A 105 4.61 32.46 4.82
N VAL A 106 3.91 32.35 3.69
CA VAL A 106 4.04 33.30 2.57
C VAL A 106 3.64 34.72 2.96
N ARG A 107 2.60 34.89 3.80
CA ARG A 107 2.22 36.20 4.33
C ARG A 107 3.25 36.79 5.29
N GLN A 108 4.01 35.95 5.99
CA GLN A 108 5.05 36.40 6.92
C GLN A 108 6.36 36.76 6.19
N ASP A 109 6.68 36.09 5.08
CA ASP A 109 7.81 36.42 4.23
C ASP A 109 7.47 36.19 2.74
N PRO A 110 7.15 37.27 2.00
CA PRO A 110 6.80 37.20 0.57
C PRO A 110 7.91 36.65 -0.33
N SER A 111 9.16 36.60 0.16
CA SER A 111 10.27 36.04 -0.61
C SER A 111 10.17 34.52 -0.80
N PHE A 112 9.39 33.83 0.04
CA PHE A 112 9.12 32.40 -0.08
C PHE A 112 8.28 32.07 -1.32
N GLU A 113 7.33 32.92 -1.70
CA GLU A 113 6.47 32.67 -2.86
C GLU A 113 7.30 32.61 -4.16
N LYS A 114 8.29 33.50 -4.29
CA LYS A 114 9.19 33.53 -5.44
C LYS A 114 10.08 32.30 -5.49
N ARG A 115 10.61 31.87 -4.34
CA ARG A 115 11.46 30.66 -4.23
C ARG A 115 10.66 29.40 -4.52
N PHE A 116 9.44 29.31 -4.00
CA PHE A 116 8.56 28.17 -4.22
C PHE A 116 8.07 28.09 -5.66
N SER A 117 7.67 29.22 -6.27
CA SER A 117 7.31 29.28 -7.70
C SER A 117 8.48 28.86 -8.59
N SER A 118 9.70 29.25 -8.24
CA SER A 118 10.91 28.81 -8.96
C SER A 118 11.15 27.30 -8.82
N LEU A 119 10.89 26.73 -7.64
CA LEU A 119 11.00 25.29 -7.40
C LEU A 119 9.91 24.51 -8.14
N ALA A 120 8.66 24.98 -8.11
CA ALA A 120 7.54 24.37 -8.84
C ALA A 120 7.79 24.37 -10.34
N PHE A 121 8.26 25.49 -10.89
CA PHE A 121 8.69 25.60 -12.29
C PHE A 121 9.85 24.65 -12.61
N PHE A 122 10.83 24.52 -11.71
CA PHE A 122 11.94 23.60 -11.88
C PHE A 122 11.48 22.13 -11.89
N LEU A 123 10.58 21.74 -10.98
CA LEU A 123 9.97 20.41 -10.94
C LEU A 123 9.14 20.10 -12.18
N GLU A 124 8.37 21.07 -12.68
CA GLU A 124 7.60 20.95 -13.93
C GLU A 124 8.52 20.77 -15.14
N ASN A 125 9.67 21.44 -15.16
CA ASN A 125 10.66 21.26 -16.22
C ASN A 125 11.37 19.91 -16.11
N LEU A 126 11.65 19.42 -14.91
CA LEU A 126 12.23 18.09 -14.71
C LEU A 126 11.29 16.97 -15.19
N THR A 127 9.98 17.09 -14.97
CA THR A 127 9.01 16.12 -15.47
C THR A 127 8.88 16.16 -17.00
N LYS A 128 9.02 17.32 -17.64
CA LYS A 128 9.09 17.48 -19.10
C LYS A 128 10.39 16.95 -19.71
N ILE A 129 11.51 17.02 -18.99
CA ILE A 129 12.79 16.46 -19.45
C ILE A 129 12.77 14.93 -19.35
N GLY A 130 12.21 14.37 -18.28
CA GLY A 130 12.07 12.92 -18.10
C GLY A 130 11.27 12.23 -19.21
N THR A 131 10.25 12.89 -19.78
CA THR A 131 9.46 12.35 -20.89
C THR A 131 10.16 12.44 -22.25
N LYS A 132 11.10 13.38 -22.43
CA LYS A 132 11.84 13.54 -23.69
C LYS A 132 12.96 12.53 -23.89
N VAL A 133 13.49 11.94 -22.81
CA VAL A 133 14.61 10.98 -22.86
C VAL A 133 14.17 9.60 -23.37
N GLN A 134 12.89 9.22 -23.25
CA GLN A 134 12.38 7.94 -23.78
C GLN A 134 12.02 7.97 -25.27
N SER A 135 11.89 9.15 -25.90
CA SER A 135 11.53 9.28 -27.31
C SER A 135 12.73 9.31 -28.28
N GLY A 136 13.97 9.30 -27.77
CA GLY A 136 15.18 9.54 -28.56
C GLY A 136 16.09 8.33 -28.81
N ARG A 137 15.66 7.11 -28.45
CA ARG A 137 16.42 5.86 -28.70
C ARG A 137 15.61 4.89 -29.56
N SER A 138 15.33 5.31 -30.79
CA SER A 138 15.02 4.42 -31.90
C SER A 138 15.64 5.02 -33.16
N THR A 139 16.93 4.73 -33.35
CA THR A 139 17.59 4.70 -34.65
C THR A 139 18.27 3.36 -34.78
#